data_AF-A0A4D6YYS0-F1
#
_entry.id   AF-A0A4D6YYS0-F1
#
_cell.length_a   1.000
_cell.length_b   1.000
_cell.length_c   1.000
_cell.angle_alpha   90.00
_cell.angle_beta   90.00
_cell.angle_gamma   90.00
#
_symmetry.space_group_name_H-M   'P 1'
#
loop_
_entity.id
_entity.type
_entity.pdbx_description
1 polymer ?
#
loop_
_entity_poly.entity_id
_entity_poly.type
_entity_poly.pdbx_seq_one_letter_code
_entity_poly.pdbx_strand_id
1 'polypeptide(L)'
;PPLQVASYKTRTTKGNGVQINAVDMNSYKIIKQVLAENGISAHTHQARAERGFYVVIRHLHPSTPYKWVIDELQKIGYQTRFIQCMKNRTSGAPMKLHKLEIEPQPDGDHKSILTLKVLGNQSVKVERMHKTREPVQCYNCQGFRHSRNHCLKGPRCMKCAGNHETRVCQKPRSSPATCANCSGSHVSSYKGCPTYQKEKKSLFVNQITYHDTAI
;
A
#
# COMPACT_ATOMS: atom_id res chain seq x y z
N PRO A 1 4.91 -23.13 25.94
CA PRO A 1 4.18 -24.03 25.01
C PRO A 1 4.58 -23.74 23.56
N PRO A 2 4.82 -24.77 22.72
CA PRO A 2 5.05 -24.54 21.29
C PRO A 2 3.84 -23.82 20.70
N LEU A 3 4.10 -22.79 19.90
CA LEU A 3 3.05 -22.03 19.21
C LEU A 3 2.29 -22.98 18.27
N GLN A 4 1.11 -23.44 18.67
CA GLN A 4 0.29 -24.34 17.86
C GLN A 4 -0.41 -23.55 16.75
N VAL A 5 -0.12 -23.93 15.51
CA VAL A 5 -0.86 -23.47 14.34
C VAL A 5 -2.09 -24.37 14.19
N ALA A 6 -3.30 -23.80 14.26
CA ALA A 6 -4.53 -24.59 14.25
C ALA A 6 -4.72 -25.34 12.93
N SER A 7 -4.63 -24.62 11.80
CA SER A 7 -4.55 -25.21 10.45
C SER A 7 -4.19 -24.16 9.40
N TYR A 8 -3.62 -24.61 8.27
CA TYR A 8 -3.33 -23.78 7.11
C TYR A 8 -3.44 -24.59 5.82
N LYS A 9 -3.65 -23.91 4.69
CA LYS A 9 -3.63 -24.51 3.36
C LYS A 9 -2.47 -23.96 2.54
N THR A 10 -1.85 -24.80 1.73
CA THR A 10 -0.78 -24.38 0.83
C THR A 10 -1.21 -24.47 -0.63
N ARG A 11 -0.72 -23.54 -1.45
CA ARG A 11 -0.88 -23.58 -2.91
C ARG A 11 0.44 -23.24 -3.58
N THR A 12 0.77 -23.92 -4.66
CA THR A 12 1.87 -23.50 -5.53
C THR A 12 1.53 -22.20 -6.26
N THR A 13 2.50 -21.31 -6.36
CA THR A 13 2.38 -20.04 -7.08
C THR A 13 3.05 -20.15 -8.45
N LYS A 14 2.78 -19.20 -9.36
CA LYS A 14 3.50 -19.14 -10.65
C LYS A 14 4.99 -18.90 -10.36
N GLY A 15 5.82 -19.89 -10.67
CA GLY A 15 7.25 -19.93 -10.31
C GLY A 15 7.54 -20.97 -9.23
N ASN A 16 8.67 -20.85 -8.54
CA ASN A 16 9.13 -21.83 -7.54
C ASN A 16 8.75 -21.43 -6.11
N GLY A 17 7.49 -21.03 -5.89
CA GLY A 17 7.04 -20.47 -4.61
C GLY A 17 5.75 -21.11 -4.10
N VAL A 18 5.56 -21.07 -2.78
CA VAL A 18 4.37 -21.58 -2.08
C VAL A 18 3.64 -20.42 -1.40
N GLN A 19 2.31 -20.36 -1.58
CA GLN A 19 1.41 -19.50 -0.84
C GLN A 19 0.83 -20.29 0.34
N ILE A 20 0.94 -19.73 1.55
CA ILE A 20 0.35 -20.29 2.77
C ILE A 20 -0.86 -19.43 3.14
N ASN A 21 -2.03 -20.07 3.26
CA ASN A 21 -3.26 -19.43 3.69
C ASN A 21 -3.60 -19.94 5.11
N ALA A 22 -3.39 -19.10 6.11
CA ALA A 22 -3.79 -19.36 7.48
C ALA A 22 -5.32 -19.25 7.62
N VAL A 23 -5.91 -20.08 8.49
CA VAL A 23 -7.35 -20.04 8.77
C VAL A 23 -7.75 -18.83 9.63
N ASP A 24 -6.86 -18.42 10.54
CA ASP A 24 -7.09 -17.32 11.46
C ASP A 24 -5.84 -16.43 11.65
N MET A 25 -6.03 -15.29 12.32
CA MET A 25 -4.97 -14.30 12.53
C MET A 25 -3.88 -14.74 13.52
N ASN A 26 -4.19 -15.64 14.46
CA ASN A 26 -3.18 -16.18 15.37
C ASN A 26 -2.26 -17.14 14.62
N SER A 27 -2.83 -18.08 13.86
CA SER A 27 -2.08 -18.96 12.96
C SER A 27 -1.21 -18.17 11.98
N TYR A 28 -1.73 -17.09 11.39
CA TYR A 28 -0.95 -16.20 10.53
C TYR A 28 0.26 -15.58 11.24
N LYS A 29 0.09 -15.07 12.47
CA LYS A 29 1.18 -14.47 13.26
C LYS A 29 2.27 -15.49 13.56
N ILE A 30 1.88 -16.70 13.98
CA ILE A 30 2.80 -17.80 14.29
C ILE A 30 3.58 -18.21 13.03
N ILE A 31 2.90 -18.46 11.91
CA ILE A 31 3.55 -18.81 10.64
C ILE A 31 4.54 -17.73 10.22
N LYS A 32 4.13 -16.44 10.29
CA LYS A 32 5.01 -15.32 9.95
C LYS A 32 6.27 -15.29 10.84
N GLN A 33 6.13 -15.56 12.14
CA GLN A 33 7.23 -15.61 13.09
C GLN A 33 8.19 -16.75 12.76
N VAL A 34 7.68 -17.97 12.58
CA VAL A 34 8.49 -19.16 12.23
C VAL A 34 9.27 -18.93 10.93
N LEU A 35 8.63 -18.38 9.90
CA LEU A 35 9.30 -18.08 8.63
C LEU A 35 10.42 -17.04 8.80
N ALA A 36 10.22 -16.03 9.65
CA ALA A 36 11.22 -15.02 9.92
C ALA A 36 12.42 -15.57 10.72
N GLU A 37 12.15 -16.37 11.76
CA GLU A 37 13.18 -17.00 12.61
C GLU A 37 14.05 -17.98 11.81
N ASN A 38 13.47 -18.70 10.85
CA ASN A 38 14.19 -19.62 9.98
C ASN A 38 14.82 -18.93 8.75
N GLY A 39 14.74 -17.60 8.64
CA GLY A 39 15.32 -16.85 7.52
C GLY A 39 14.69 -17.18 6.16
N ILE A 40 13.45 -17.69 6.14
CA ILE A 40 12.79 -18.11 4.91
C ILE A 40 12.30 -16.88 4.13
N SER A 41 12.75 -16.77 2.88
CA SER A 41 12.41 -15.67 1.98
C SER A 41 10.91 -15.63 1.67
N ALA A 42 10.20 -14.75 2.35
CA ALA A 42 8.74 -14.62 2.24
C ALA A 42 8.31 -13.16 2.09
N HIS A 43 7.03 -12.96 1.80
CA HIS A 43 6.36 -11.68 1.93
C HIS A 43 4.91 -11.91 2.32
N THR A 44 4.30 -10.91 2.97
CA THR A 44 2.90 -10.94 3.35
C THR A 44 2.21 -9.67 2.87
N HIS A 45 0.95 -9.48 3.27
CA HIS A 45 0.19 -8.27 2.99
C HIS A 45 -0.41 -7.72 4.29
N GLN A 46 -0.70 -6.43 4.29
CA GLN A 46 -1.45 -5.79 5.37
C GLN A 46 -2.81 -6.49 5.55
N ALA A 47 -3.16 -6.79 6.80
CA ALA A 47 -4.43 -7.45 7.13
C ALA A 47 -5.61 -6.55 6.77
N ARG A 48 -6.75 -7.14 6.40
CA ARG A 48 -7.94 -6.35 6.01
C ARG A 48 -8.46 -5.49 7.16
N ALA A 49 -8.43 -6.01 8.39
CA ALA A 49 -8.83 -5.29 9.60
C ALA A 49 -7.92 -4.10 9.93
N GLU A 50 -6.68 -4.07 9.41
CA GLU A 50 -5.75 -2.96 9.61
C GLU A 50 -5.87 -1.89 8.52
N ARG A 51 -6.56 -2.18 7.40
CA ARG A 51 -6.67 -1.25 6.27
C ARG A 51 -7.73 -0.20 6.56
N GLY A 52 -7.31 1.04 6.78
CA GLY A 52 -8.22 2.16 6.86
C GLY A 52 -8.89 2.47 5.51
N PHE A 53 -9.98 3.23 5.58
CA PHE A 53 -10.69 3.71 4.40
C PHE A 53 -10.15 5.09 4.00
N TYR A 54 -9.50 5.15 2.83
CA TYR A 54 -8.89 6.39 2.35
C TYR A 54 -9.89 7.23 1.55
N VAL A 55 -10.08 8.47 2.00
CA VAL A 55 -10.93 9.47 1.35
C VAL A 55 -10.18 10.78 1.13
N VAL A 56 -10.73 11.62 0.26
CA VAL A 56 -10.28 12.98 0.05
C VAL A 56 -11.44 13.93 0.33
N ILE A 57 -11.25 14.85 1.27
CA ILE A 57 -12.15 15.99 1.50
C ILE A 57 -11.73 17.12 0.57
N ARG A 58 -12.63 17.55 -0.30
CA ARG A 58 -12.45 18.69 -1.20
C ARG A 58 -13.11 19.95 -0.63
N HIS A 59 -12.64 21.10 -1.11
CA HIS A 59 -13.14 22.44 -0.78
C HIS A 59 -12.80 22.94 0.63
N LEU A 60 -12.02 22.16 1.39
CA LEU A 60 -11.49 22.59 2.68
C LEU A 60 -10.25 23.48 2.49
N HIS A 61 -10.20 24.64 3.16
CA HIS A 61 -9.07 25.56 3.01
C HIS A 61 -7.76 24.93 3.54
N PRO A 62 -6.59 25.16 2.91
CA PRO A 62 -5.36 24.51 3.34
C PRO A 62 -4.87 24.91 4.74
N SER A 63 -5.32 26.05 5.25
CA SER A 63 -5.02 26.50 6.61
C SER A 63 -5.95 25.90 7.67
N THR A 64 -6.94 25.07 7.28
CA THR A 64 -7.84 24.46 8.25
C THR A 64 -7.04 23.54 9.18
N PRO A 65 -7.09 23.75 10.51
CA PRO A 65 -6.34 22.93 11.44
C PRO A 65 -6.77 21.46 11.39
N TYR A 66 -5.79 20.55 11.32
CA TYR A 66 -6.04 19.11 11.30
C TYR A 66 -6.83 18.64 12.52
N LYS A 67 -6.55 19.18 13.70
CA LYS A 67 -7.27 18.86 14.94
C LYS A 67 -8.75 19.18 14.83
N TRP A 68 -9.10 20.33 14.25
CA TRP A 68 -10.49 20.71 14.04
C TRP A 68 -11.23 19.71 13.15
N VAL A 69 -10.61 19.28 12.04
CA VAL A 69 -11.21 18.28 11.13
C VAL A 69 -11.42 16.94 11.85
N ILE A 70 -10.44 16.49 12.64
CA ILE A 70 -10.53 15.25 13.42
C ILE A 70 -11.70 15.34 14.40
N ASP A 71 -11.83 16.46 15.12
CA ASP A 71 -12.88 16.64 16.13
C ASP A 71 -14.28 16.70 15.50
N GLU A 72 -14.45 17.39 14.37
CA GLU A 72 -15.73 17.42 13.66
C GLU A 72 -16.11 16.05 13.08
N LEU A 73 -15.13 15.28 12.57
CA LEU A 73 -15.37 13.92 12.11
C LEU A 73 -15.70 12.96 13.26
N GLN A 74 -15.08 13.15 14.43
CA GLN A 74 -15.38 12.36 15.61
C GLN A 74 -16.81 12.60 16.11
N LYS A 75 -17.32 13.84 16.05
CA LYS A 75 -18.72 14.17 16.42
C LYS A 75 -19.76 13.44 15.57
N ILE A 76 -19.44 13.18 14.30
CA ILE A 76 -20.30 12.41 13.39
C ILE A 76 -19.97 10.91 13.38
N GLY A 77 -19.14 10.44 14.33
CA GLY A 77 -18.86 9.03 14.58
C GLY A 77 -17.67 8.44 13.82
N TYR A 78 -16.87 9.23 13.10
CA TYR A 78 -15.68 8.73 12.38
C TYR A 78 -14.39 8.99 13.14
N GLN A 79 -13.63 7.92 13.41
CA GLN A 79 -12.26 8.02 13.90
C GLN A 79 -11.29 8.15 12.71
N THR A 80 -10.31 9.04 12.84
CA THR A 80 -9.32 9.31 11.78
C THR A 80 -7.90 9.06 12.27
N ARG A 81 -7.13 8.27 11.53
CA ARG A 81 -5.72 7.96 11.86
C ARG A 81 -4.78 9.04 11.38
N PHE A 82 -5.10 9.60 10.23
CA PHE A 82 -4.19 10.47 9.51
C PHE A 82 -4.97 11.45 8.67
N ILE A 83 -4.50 12.69 8.66
CA ILE A 83 -4.96 13.76 7.77
C ILE A 83 -3.76 14.52 7.22
N GLN A 84 -3.83 14.87 5.94
CA GLN A 84 -2.80 15.67 5.28
C GLN A 84 -3.39 16.53 4.17
N CYS A 85 -3.07 17.82 4.19
CA CYS A 85 -3.29 18.70 3.04
C CYS A 85 -2.43 18.24 1.86
N MET A 86 -3.07 17.95 0.74
CA MET A 86 -2.39 17.59 -0.50
C MET A 86 -1.71 18.83 -1.10
N LYS A 87 -0.60 18.60 -1.79
CA LYS A 87 0.16 19.64 -2.47
C LYS A 87 0.06 19.47 -3.98
N ASN A 88 0.05 20.57 -4.71
CA ASN A 88 0.17 20.56 -6.15
C ASN A 88 1.50 19.91 -6.53
N ARG A 89 1.46 18.94 -7.45
CA ARG A 89 2.65 18.15 -7.83
C ARG A 89 3.72 18.99 -8.53
N THR A 90 3.33 20.06 -9.21
CA THR A 90 4.23 20.92 -9.99
C THR A 90 4.74 22.08 -9.14
N SER A 91 3.84 22.84 -8.52
CA SER A 91 4.22 24.04 -7.76
C SER A 91 4.56 23.78 -6.30
N GLY A 92 4.23 22.61 -5.74
CA GLY A 92 4.39 22.31 -4.31
C GLY A 92 3.41 23.07 -3.40
N ALA A 93 2.61 23.98 -3.94
CA ALA A 93 1.65 24.79 -3.20
C ALA A 93 0.54 23.92 -2.59
N PRO A 94 0.06 24.23 -1.38
CA PRO A 94 -1.00 23.46 -0.72
C PRO A 94 -2.35 23.67 -1.44
N MET A 95 -3.14 22.60 -1.52
CA MET A 95 -4.41 22.57 -2.25
C MET A 95 -5.60 22.48 -1.31
N LYS A 96 -6.80 22.86 -1.78
CA LYS A 96 -8.06 22.65 -1.05
C LYS A 96 -8.53 21.18 -1.05
N LEU A 97 -7.60 20.27 -0.82
CA LEU A 97 -7.76 18.82 -0.86
C LEU A 97 -7.04 18.23 0.34
N HIS A 98 -7.76 17.51 1.20
CA HIS A 98 -7.21 16.85 2.36
C HIS A 98 -7.38 15.35 2.19
N LYS A 99 -6.27 14.60 2.26
CA LYS A 99 -6.29 13.14 2.28
C LYS A 99 -6.49 12.69 3.72
N LEU A 100 -7.39 11.74 3.94
CA LEU A 100 -7.66 11.14 5.25
C LEU A 100 -7.61 9.63 5.18
N GLU A 101 -7.21 9.02 6.29
CA GLU A 101 -7.42 7.59 6.57
C GLU A 101 -8.41 7.46 7.73
N ILE A 102 -9.56 6.88 7.45
CA ILE A 102 -10.60 6.61 8.44
C ILE A 102 -10.39 5.21 9.00
N GLU A 103 -10.56 5.04 10.31
CA GLU A 103 -10.52 3.73 10.93
C GLU A 103 -11.64 2.83 10.42
N PRO A 104 -11.41 1.52 10.30
CA PRO A 104 -12.48 0.58 10.05
C PRO A 104 -13.56 0.69 11.14
N GLN A 105 -14.80 0.95 10.73
CA GLN A 105 -15.92 0.98 11.65
C GLN A 105 -16.30 -0.44 12.09
N PRO A 106 -16.81 -0.64 13.33
CA PRO A 106 -17.23 -1.95 13.82
C PRO A 106 -18.35 -2.60 12.98
N ASP A 107 -19.25 -1.80 12.41
CA ASP A 107 -20.34 -2.22 11.52
C ASP A 107 -19.85 -2.57 10.10
N GLY A 108 -18.61 -2.22 9.76
CA GLY A 108 -18.02 -2.38 8.44
C GLY A 108 -18.48 -1.34 7.40
N ASP A 109 -19.42 -0.44 7.72
CA ASP A 109 -19.87 0.61 6.80
C ASP A 109 -19.03 1.88 6.92
N HIS A 110 -18.10 2.01 6.00
CA HIS A 110 -17.26 3.18 5.83
C HIS A 110 -17.68 4.02 4.62
N LYS A 111 -18.71 3.61 3.86
CA LYS A 111 -19.10 4.28 2.61
C LYS A 111 -20.04 5.45 2.88
N SER A 112 -20.76 5.43 4.00
CA SER A 112 -21.67 6.50 4.43
C SER A 112 -20.98 7.88 4.50
N ILE A 113 -19.68 7.97 4.82
CA ILE A 113 -18.96 9.25 4.82
C ILE A 113 -18.93 9.92 3.44
N LEU A 114 -19.10 9.17 2.34
CA LEU A 114 -19.09 9.72 0.98
C LEU A 114 -20.31 10.60 0.69
N THR A 115 -21.37 10.51 1.49
CA THR A 115 -22.56 11.35 1.36
C THR A 115 -22.44 12.67 2.14
N LEU A 116 -21.38 12.85 2.93
CA LEU A 116 -21.13 14.05 3.72
C LEU A 116 -20.93 15.27 2.82
N LYS A 117 -21.80 16.27 2.99
CA LYS A 117 -21.77 17.55 2.25
C LYS A 117 -21.34 18.74 3.09
N VAL A 118 -21.39 18.62 4.41
CA VAL A 118 -21.08 19.68 5.36
C VAL A 118 -20.28 19.07 6.51
N LEU A 119 -19.20 19.73 6.91
CA LEU A 119 -18.42 19.38 8.11
C LEU A 119 -18.35 20.63 8.99
N GLY A 120 -18.95 20.57 10.18
CA GLY A 120 -19.21 21.76 11.00
C GLY A 120 -20.00 22.80 10.22
N ASN A 121 -19.39 23.97 10.00
CA ASN A 121 -19.99 25.08 9.23
C ASN A 121 -19.43 25.21 7.81
N GLN A 122 -18.73 24.19 7.29
CA GLN A 122 -18.05 24.25 6.00
C GLN A 122 -18.64 23.25 5.01
N SER A 123 -19.01 23.74 3.82
CA SER A 123 -19.43 22.89 2.71
C SER A 123 -18.24 22.13 2.13
N VAL A 124 -18.36 20.81 2.07
CA VAL A 124 -17.31 19.89 1.64
C VAL A 124 -17.84 18.88 0.63
N LYS A 125 -16.92 18.24 -0.10
CA LYS A 125 -17.23 17.05 -0.90
C LYS A 125 -16.26 15.95 -0.53
N VAL A 126 -16.78 14.78 -0.14
CA VAL A 126 -15.96 13.62 0.19
C VAL A 126 -15.94 12.65 -0.99
N GLU A 127 -14.74 12.30 -1.44
CA GLU A 127 -14.54 11.36 -2.55
C GLU A 127 -13.62 10.22 -2.09
N ARG A 128 -13.79 9.02 -2.69
CA ARG A 128 -12.83 7.94 -2.47
C ARG A 128 -11.47 8.34 -3.01
N MET A 129 -10.41 8.04 -2.26
CA MET A 129 -9.07 8.23 -2.80
C MET A 129 -8.84 7.27 -3.98
N HIS A 130 -8.51 7.84 -5.14
CA HIS A 130 -8.26 7.04 -6.33
C HIS A 130 -7.05 6.14 -6.13
N LYS A 131 -7.22 4.82 -6.34
CA LYS A 131 -6.13 3.85 -6.25
C LYS A 131 -5.17 4.05 -7.41
N THR A 132 -3.87 4.05 -7.14
CA THR A 132 -2.86 4.10 -8.21
C THR A 132 -2.91 2.80 -9.00
N ARG A 133 -2.90 2.89 -10.33
CA ARG A 133 -2.80 1.71 -11.24
C ARG A 133 -1.36 1.23 -11.44
N GLU A 134 -0.45 1.70 -10.61
CA GLU A 134 0.96 1.35 -10.66
C GLU A 134 1.23 0.17 -9.70
N PRO A 135 1.98 -0.86 -10.12
CA PRO A 135 2.44 -1.90 -9.21
C PRO A 135 3.18 -1.33 -8.01
N VAL A 136 2.78 -1.77 -6.82
CA VAL A 136 3.56 -1.53 -5.60
C VAL A 136 4.88 -2.26 -5.75
N GLN A 137 5.99 -1.54 -5.61
CA GLN A 137 7.34 -2.10 -5.63
C GLN A 137 7.95 -2.03 -4.24
N CYS A 138 8.47 -3.15 -3.78
CA CYS A 138 9.08 -3.27 -2.46
C CYS A 138 10.48 -2.62 -2.48
N TYR A 139 10.68 -1.57 -1.70
CA TYR A 139 12.00 -0.91 -1.60
C TYR A 139 13.09 -1.75 -0.92
N ASN A 140 12.72 -2.87 -0.28
CA ASN A 140 13.67 -3.81 0.29
C ASN A 140 14.19 -4.79 -0.77
N CYS A 141 13.33 -5.63 -1.36
CA CYS A 141 13.74 -6.67 -2.28
C CYS A 141 13.59 -6.32 -3.77
N GLN A 142 13.08 -5.13 -4.11
CA GLN A 142 12.74 -4.65 -5.46
C GLN A 142 11.62 -5.38 -6.19
N GLY A 143 11.08 -6.47 -5.61
CA GLY A 143 9.95 -7.21 -6.16
C GLY A 143 8.63 -6.44 -6.09
N PHE A 144 7.59 -6.99 -6.72
CA PHE A 144 6.30 -6.32 -6.88
C PHE A 144 5.22 -6.85 -5.91
N ARG A 145 4.10 -6.12 -5.83
CA ARG A 145 2.85 -6.45 -5.11
C ARG A 145 2.88 -6.41 -3.59
N HIS A 146 3.99 -6.06 -2.97
CA HIS A 146 4.09 -5.92 -1.51
C HIS A 146 4.98 -4.73 -1.13
N SER A 147 4.79 -4.20 0.09
CA SER A 147 5.59 -3.11 0.63
C SER A 147 6.78 -3.64 1.45
N ARG A 148 7.70 -2.74 1.81
CA ARG A 148 8.86 -3.06 2.67
C ARG A 148 8.44 -3.65 4.02
N ASN A 149 7.37 -3.13 4.63
CA ASN A 149 6.90 -3.53 5.97
C ASN A 149 6.39 -4.98 6.03
N HIS A 150 6.06 -5.56 4.87
CA HIS A 150 5.59 -6.93 4.74
C HIS A 150 6.55 -7.80 3.92
N CYS A 151 7.83 -7.42 3.86
CA CYS A 151 8.87 -8.16 3.17
C CYS A 151 9.77 -8.86 4.18
N LEU A 152 9.93 -10.18 4.03
CA LEU A 152 10.88 -11.00 4.79
C LEU A 152 12.07 -11.46 3.93
N LYS A 153 12.20 -10.91 2.71
CA LYS A 153 13.31 -11.22 1.80
C LYS A 153 14.54 -10.39 2.15
N GLY A 154 15.72 -10.88 1.78
CA GLY A 154 16.96 -10.10 1.87
C GLY A 154 16.90 -8.81 1.03
N PRO A 155 17.63 -7.75 1.42
CA PRO A 155 17.66 -6.49 0.70
C PRO A 155 18.32 -6.65 -0.66
N ARG A 156 17.81 -5.92 -1.65
CA ARG A 156 18.33 -5.85 -3.02
C ARG A 156 18.47 -4.38 -3.41
N CYS A 157 19.64 -4.02 -3.91
CA CYS A 157 19.93 -2.66 -4.31
C CYS A 157 19.18 -2.31 -5.60
N MET A 158 18.48 -1.17 -5.61
CA MET A 158 17.77 -0.64 -6.77
C MET A 158 18.71 -0.25 -7.92
N LYS A 159 19.98 0.08 -7.62
CA LYS A 159 20.96 0.56 -8.59
C LYS A 159 21.79 -0.55 -9.23
N CYS A 160 22.20 -1.56 -8.45
CA CYS A 160 23.16 -2.56 -8.91
C CYS A 160 22.71 -4.00 -8.72
N ALA A 161 21.50 -4.23 -8.22
CA ALA A 161 20.99 -5.56 -7.87
C ALA A 161 21.86 -6.32 -6.83
N GLY A 162 22.75 -5.66 -6.10
CA GLY A 162 23.52 -6.29 -5.01
C GLY A 162 22.69 -6.60 -3.76
N ASN A 163 23.18 -7.50 -2.91
CA ASN A 163 22.51 -7.95 -1.67
C ASN A 163 22.74 -6.95 -0.51
N HIS A 164 22.36 -5.69 -0.71
CA HIS A 164 22.48 -4.63 0.29
C HIS A 164 21.37 -3.58 0.10
N GLU A 165 21.13 -2.77 1.13
CA GLU A 165 20.20 -1.65 1.02
C GLU A 165 20.70 -0.59 0.05
N THR A 166 19.81 -0.06 -0.79
CA THR A 166 20.18 0.99 -1.78
C THR A 166 20.88 2.20 -1.15
N ARG A 167 20.60 2.50 0.13
CA ARG A 167 21.19 3.62 0.88
C ARG A 167 22.70 3.44 1.14
N VAL A 168 23.17 2.21 1.31
CA VAL A 168 24.59 1.89 1.56
C VAL A 168 25.35 1.56 0.27
N CYS A 169 24.71 1.70 -0.89
CA CYS A 169 25.32 1.35 -2.16
C CYS A 169 26.43 2.35 -2.53
N GLN A 170 27.66 1.86 -2.63
CA GLN A 170 28.84 2.64 -3.02
C GLN A 170 28.93 2.91 -4.54
N LYS A 171 28.05 2.29 -5.34
CA LYS A 171 28.06 2.44 -6.80
C LYS A 171 27.73 3.89 -7.19
N PRO A 172 28.60 4.60 -7.93
CA PRO A 172 28.39 5.99 -8.32
C PRO A 172 27.22 6.11 -9.30
N ARG A 173 26.54 7.26 -9.27
CA ARG A 173 25.37 7.54 -10.13
C ARG A 173 25.70 7.52 -11.63
N SER A 174 26.95 7.79 -12.01
CA SER A 174 27.42 7.79 -13.39
C SER A 174 27.61 6.38 -13.97
N SER A 175 27.71 5.36 -13.12
CA SER A 175 27.96 3.99 -13.60
C SER A 175 26.66 3.32 -14.08
N PRO A 176 26.73 2.40 -15.07
CA PRO A 176 25.55 1.72 -15.60
C PRO A 176 24.78 0.98 -14.50
N ALA A 177 23.49 1.23 -14.37
CA ALA A 177 22.65 0.54 -13.38
C ALA A 177 22.32 -0.89 -13.83
N THR A 178 21.98 -1.75 -12.88
CA THR A 178 21.52 -3.13 -13.14
C THR A 178 20.20 -3.36 -12.42
N CYS A 179 19.18 -3.72 -13.18
CA CYS A 179 17.83 -3.94 -12.67
C CYS A 179 17.76 -5.27 -11.91
N ALA A 180 17.28 -5.24 -10.67
CA ALA A 180 17.13 -6.44 -9.85
C ALA A 180 16.02 -7.41 -10.34
N ASN A 181 15.13 -6.93 -11.22
CA ASN A 181 13.96 -7.68 -11.69
C ASN A 181 14.09 -8.25 -13.11
N CYS A 182 14.92 -7.65 -13.97
CA CYS A 182 15.11 -8.08 -15.36
C CYS A 182 16.58 -8.11 -15.80
N SER A 183 17.52 -7.80 -14.89
CA SER A 183 18.96 -7.73 -15.14
C SER A 183 19.40 -6.75 -16.25
N GLY A 184 18.51 -5.86 -16.72
CA GLY A 184 18.81 -4.87 -17.75
C GLY A 184 19.58 -3.65 -17.23
N SER A 185 20.15 -2.87 -18.15
CA SER A 185 20.99 -1.69 -17.89
C SER A 185 20.21 -0.44 -17.45
N HIS A 186 19.37 -0.58 -16.41
CA HIS A 186 18.58 0.50 -15.81
C HIS A 186 18.32 0.24 -14.32
N VAL A 187 17.93 1.28 -13.59
CA VAL A 187 17.54 1.14 -12.17
C VAL A 187 16.24 0.34 -12.02
N SER A 188 16.08 -0.43 -10.95
CA SER A 188 14.90 -1.29 -10.74
C SER A 188 13.57 -0.53 -10.70
N SER A 189 13.59 0.78 -10.45
CA SER A 189 12.40 1.66 -10.44
C SER A 189 11.99 2.18 -11.82
N TYR A 190 12.75 1.85 -12.87
CA TYR A 190 12.46 2.32 -14.23
C TYR A 190 11.14 1.75 -14.75
N LYS A 191 10.22 2.66 -15.11
CA LYS A 191 8.86 2.29 -15.56
C LYS A 191 8.85 1.64 -16.94
N GLY A 192 9.91 1.77 -17.73
CA GLY A 192 10.05 1.05 -19.01
C GLY A 192 10.58 -0.38 -18.86
N CYS A 193 10.85 -0.87 -17.64
CA CYS A 193 11.32 -2.24 -17.43
C CYS A 193 10.29 -3.27 -17.95
N PRO A 194 10.70 -4.30 -18.73
CA PRO A 194 9.78 -5.33 -19.23
C PRO A 194 9.01 -6.05 -18.12
N THR A 195 9.69 -6.40 -17.01
CA THR A 195 9.05 -7.02 -15.84
C THR A 195 8.04 -6.08 -15.19
N TYR A 196 8.35 -4.79 -15.10
CA TYR A 196 7.43 -3.77 -14.59
C TYR A 196 6.17 -3.67 -15.46
N GLN A 197 6.34 -3.61 -16.78
CA GLN A 197 5.24 -3.50 -17.73
C GLN A 197 4.34 -4.74 -17.71
N LYS A 198 4.94 -5.94 -17.58
CA LYS A 198 4.19 -7.19 -17.41
C LYS A 198 3.35 -7.18 -16.14
N GLU A 199 3.92 -6.73 -15.02
CA GLU A 199 3.16 -6.62 -13.76
C GLU A 199 2.05 -5.58 -13.83
N LYS A 200 2.35 -4.41 -14.42
CA LYS A 200 1.36 -3.37 -14.66
C LYS A 200 0.19 -3.90 -15.49
N LYS A 201 0.45 -4.58 -16.60
CA LYS A 201 -0.58 -5.25 -17.43
C LYS A 201 -1.39 -6.27 -16.64
N SER A 202 -0.75 -7.10 -15.81
CA SER A 202 -1.47 -8.08 -14.98
C SER A 202 -2.42 -7.44 -13.97
N LEU A 203 -2.06 -6.28 -13.41
CA LEU A 203 -2.96 -5.53 -12.52
C LEU A 203 -4.18 -4.98 -13.26
N PHE A 204 -4.03 -4.55 -14.52
CA PHE A 204 -5.16 -4.13 -15.34
C PHE A 204 -6.12 -5.28 -15.64
N VAL A 205 -5.62 -6.44 -16.05
CA VAL A 205 -6.45 -7.62 -16.39
C VAL A 205 -7.24 -8.12 -15.18
N ASN A 206 -6.63 -8.13 -13.98
CA ASN A 206 -7.30 -8.55 -12.75
C ASN A 206 -8.32 -7.53 -12.20
N GLN A 207 -8.46 -6.36 -12.84
CA GLN A 207 -9.37 -5.29 -12.46
C GLN A 207 -10.36 -4.93 -13.58
N ILE A 208 -10.75 -5.89 -14.44
CA ILE A 208 -12.00 -5.75 -15.20
C ILE A 208 -13.13 -5.73 -14.16
N THR A 209 -13.40 -4.53 -13.64
CA THR A 209 -14.63 -4.21 -12.95
C THR A 209 -15.72 -4.37 -13.99
N TYR A 210 -16.66 -5.27 -13.74
CA TYR A 210 -18.01 -5.11 -14.27
C TYR A 210 -18.36 -3.64 -14.01
N HIS A 211 -18.49 -2.88 -15.09
CA HIS A 211 -19.10 -1.56 -14.99
C HIS A 211 -20.40 -1.78 -14.23
N ASP A 212 -20.62 -1.01 -13.16
CA ASP A 212 -21.94 -0.82 -12.60
C ASP A 212 -22.86 -0.54 -13.80
N THR A 213 -23.66 -1.52 -14.19
CA THR A 213 -24.84 -1.31 -15.00
C THR A 213 -25.76 -0.47 -14.13
N ALA A 214 -25.54 0.83 -14.20
CA ALA A 214 -26.50 1.82 -13.76
C ALA A 214 -27.61 1.84 -14.82
N ILE A 215 -28.74 1.23 -14.44
CA ILE A 215 -30.16 1.62 -14.60
C ILE A 215 -30.98 0.34 -14.44
#